data_AF-A0A951EHR2-F1
#
_entry.id   AF-A0A951EHR2-F1
#
_cell.length_a   1.000
_cell.length_b   1.000
_cell.length_c   1.000
_cell.angle_alpha   90.00
_cell.angle_beta   90.00
_cell.angle_gamma   90.00
#
_symmetry.space_group_name_H-M   'P 1'
#
loop_
_entity.id
_entity.type
_entity.pdbx_description
1 polymer ?
#
loop_
_entity_poly.entity_id
_entity_poly.type
_entity_poly.pdbx_seq_one_letter_code
_entity_poly.pdbx_strand_id
1 'polypeptide(L)'
;MGARRVVDVRLNNVSQLSGFAKKDDLDYFLKEICDMDYIHLPVLAPTQELLDEYKKRGSGWASYEAEFLNLMTRRAIEKNIPPEVIEDGCLLCSEDKPYHCHRRLVVEYLQHHWGQFIICHL
;
A
#
# COMPACT_ATOMS: atom_id res chain seq x y z
N MET A 1 4.66 -9.79 18.50
CA MET A 1 5.40 -8.87 17.63
C MET A 1 4.37 -7.96 17.00
N GLY A 2 4.44 -6.66 17.28
CA GLY A 2 3.55 -5.66 16.69
C GLY A 2 4.27 -4.98 15.53
N ALA A 3 3.51 -4.43 14.58
CA ALA A 3 4.09 -3.60 13.55
C ALA A 3 4.83 -2.43 14.20
N ARG A 4 6.00 -2.08 13.67
CA ARG A 4 6.82 -0.93 14.07
C ARG A 4 6.59 0.28 13.18
N ARG A 5 5.92 0.09 12.03
CA ARG A 5 5.72 1.13 11.02
C ARG A 5 4.38 0.99 10.29
N VAL A 6 3.80 2.11 9.90
CA VAL A 6 2.75 2.19 8.88
C VAL A 6 3.34 2.71 7.58
N VAL A 7 3.20 1.94 6.51
CA VAL A 7 3.58 2.34 5.16
C VAL A 7 2.30 2.67 4.40
N ASP A 8 2.05 3.96 4.23
CA ASP A 8 0.90 4.47 3.50
C ASP A 8 1.16 4.37 2.00
N VAL A 9 0.40 3.50 1.35
CA VAL A 9 0.49 3.24 -0.10
C VAL A 9 -0.67 3.86 -0.86
N ARG A 10 -1.41 4.79 -0.23
CA ARG A 10 -2.52 5.49 -0.88
C ARG A 10 -1.99 6.56 -1.84
N LEU A 11 -2.63 6.66 -3.00
CA LEU A 11 -2.34 7.71 -3.97
C LEU A 11 -2.62 9.10 -3.36
N ASN A 12 -3.75 9.23 -2.66
CA ASN A 12 -4.15 10.45 -1.97
C ASN A 12 -4.39 10.13 -0.49
N ASN A 13 -3.66 10.80 0.41
CA ASN A 13 -3.77 10.63 1.87
C ASN A 13 -4.44 11.82 2.60
N VAL A 14 -4.97 12.78 1.83
CA VAL A 14 -5.64 13.99 2.34
C VAL A 14 -7.14 13.81 2.59
N SER A 15 -7.77 12.75 2.05
CA SER A 15 -9.20 12.51 2.24
C SER A 15 -9.47 11.73 3.53
N GLN A 16 -10.33 12.27 4.40
CA GLN A 16 -10.86 11.59 5.57
C GLN A 16 -11.45 10.22 5.19
N LEU A 17 -10.94 9.16 5.81
CA LEU A 17 -11.57 7.84 5.79
C LEU A 17 -11.85 7.48 7.25
N SER A 18 -13.15 7.34 7.58
CA SER A 18 -13.64 6.69 8.80
C SER A 18 -13.00 7.15 10.13
N GLY A 19 -13.46 8.28 10.65
CA GLY A 19 -13.36 8.63 12.08
C GLY A 19 -11.98 9.02 12.64
N PHE A 20 -10.87 8.65 12.00
CA PHE A 20 -9.54 9.13 12.35
C PHE A 20 -9.01 10.08 11.27
N ALA A 21 -8.73 11.29 11.73
CA ALA A 21 -8.47 12.46 10.95
C ALA A 21 -7.09 12.39 10.25
N LYS A 22 -6.97 13.23 9.21
CA LYS A 22 -5.81 13.72 8.43
C LYS A 22 -4.44 13.04 8.62
N LYS A 23 -3.68 12.94 7.52
CA LYS A 23 -2.26 12.51 7.47
C LYS A 23 -1.43 12.91 8.70
N ASP A 24 -1.56 14.17 9.13
CA ASP A 24 -0.80 14.72 10.26
C ASP A 24 -1.27 14.18 11.62
N ASP A 25 -2.57 13.91 11.78
CA ASP A 25 -3.12 13.34 13.01
C ASP A 25 -2.76 11.85 13.11
N LEU A 26 -2.75 11.12 11.99
CA LEU A 26 -2.36 9.71 11.96
C LEU A 26 -0.88 9.51 12.30
N ASP A 27 0.03 10.28 11.69
CA ASP A 27 1.46 10.25 12.01
C ASP A 27 1.69 10.62 13.49
N TYR A 28 1.04 11.68 13.96
CA TYR A 28 1.10 12.11 15.36
C TYR A 28 0.62 11.01 16.32
N PHE A 29 -0.53 10.37 16.09
CA PHE A 29 -1.04 9.32 16.99
C PHE A 29 -0.21 8.03 16.92
N LEU A 30 0.27 7.65 15.73
CA LEU A 30 1.15 6.48 15.60
C LEU A 30 2.43 6.65 16.40
N LYS A 31 3.02 7.85 16.35
CA LYS A 31 4.22 8.18 17.09
C LYS A 31 3.96 8.33 18.59
N GLU A 32 2.94 9.08 18.97
CA GLU A 32 2.69 9.42 20.39
C GLU A 32 2.04 8.28 21.19
N ILE A 33 1.28 7.38 20.54
CA ILE A 33 0.53 6.32 21.23
C ILE A 33 1.15 4.93 20.98
N CYS A 34 1.64 4.68 19.77
CA CYS A 34 2.12 3.35 19.37
C CYS A 34 3.65 3.27 19.21
N ASP A 35 4.38 4.39 19.30
CA ASP A 35 5.81 4.49 18.96
C ASP A 35 6.13 3.90 17.58
N MET A 36 5.24 4.14 16.61
CA MET A 36 5.34 3.60 15.25
C MET A 36 5.75 4.69 14.24
N ASP A 37 6.65 4.32 13.33
CA ASP A 37 7.03 5.16 12.20
C ASP A 37 5.87 5.29 11.19
N TYR A 38 5.76 6.41 10.50
CA TYR A 38 4.88 6.59 9.35
C TYR A 38 5.68 6.97 8.11
N ILE A 39 5.46 6.26 7.00
CA ILE A 39 6.08 6.57 5.70
C ILE A 39 5.02 6.56 4.62
N HIS A 40 4.94 7.64 3.83
CA HIS A 40 4.07 7.71 2.65
C HIS A 40 4.85 7.33 1.39
N LEU A 41 4.51 6.22 0.75
CA LEU A 41 5.13 5.68 -0.46
C LEU A 41 4.13 5.64 -1.63
N PRO A 42 3.82 6.79 -2.27
CA PRO A 42 2.93 6.82 -3.44
C PRO A 42 3.49 6.07 -4.65
N VAL A 43 4.79 5.71 -4.64
CA VAL A 43 5.40 4.81 -5.63
C VAL A 43 4.80 3.39 -5.58
N LEU A 44 4.16 3.01 -4.48
CA LEU A 44 3.42 1.75 -4.33
C LEU A 44 1.92 1.90 -4.62
N ALA A 45 1.45 3.12 -4.89
CA ALA A 45 0.04 3.40 -5.17
C ALA A 45 -0.31 3.17 -6.65
N PRO A 46 -1.56 2.83 -6.98
CA PRO A 46 -2.05 2.88 -8.35
C PRO A 46 -2.03 4.33 -8.87
N THR A 47 -1.95 4.53 -10.19
CA THR A 47 -2.12 5.88 -10.75
C THR A 47 -3.59 6.30 -10.78
N GLN A 48 -3.85 7.60 -10.93
CA GLN A 48 -5.21 8.10 -11.02
C GLN A 48 -5.92 7.53 -12.25
N GLU A 49 -5.21 7.40 -13.38
CA GLU A 49 -5.73 6.84 -14.63
C GLU A 49 -6.18 5.39 -14.43
N LEU A 50 -5.36 4.59 -13.76
CA LEU A 50 -5.64 3.18 -13.49
C LEU A 50 -6.87 3.02 -12.57
N LEU A 51 -7.01 3.89 -11.57
CA LEU A 51 -8.20 3.95 -10.71
C LEU A 51 -9.46 4.38 -11.48
N ASP A 52 -9.34 5.36 -12.38
CA ASP A 52 -10.45 5.86 -13.18
C ASP A 52 -10.92 4.81 -14.19
N GLU A 53 -9.99 4.07 -14.80
CA GLU A 53 -10.29 2.94 -15.67
C GLU A 53 -10.98 1.81 -14.93
N TYR A 54 -10.55 1.47 -13.71
CA TYR A 54 -11.20 0.45 -12.90
C TYR A 54 -12.62 0.84 -12.47
N LYS A 55 -12.86 2.13 -12.18
CA LYS A 55 -14.19 2.66 -11.85
C LYS A 55 -15.12 2.73 -13.06
N LYS A 56 -14.58 2.97 -14.25
CA LYS A 56 -15.34 2.89 -15.51
C LYS A 56 -15.72 1.43 -15.70
N ARG A 57 -17.01 1.11 -15.54
CA ARG A 57 -17.58 -0.24 -15.67
C ARG A 57 -17.14 -0.90 -16.98
N GLY A 58 -16.05 -1.66 -17.00
CA GLY A 58 -15.53 -2.24 -18.24
C GLY A 58 -14.35 -3.19 -18.10
N SER A 59 -13.36 -2.89 -17.26
CA SER A 59 -12.07 -3.63 -17.25
C SER A 59 -12.00 -4.75 -16.20
N GLY A 60 -12.82 -4.70 -15.15
CA GLY A 60 -12.83 -5.74 -14.11
C GLY A 60 -11.53 -5.81 -13.30
N TRP A 61 -11.52 -6.62 -12.23
CA TRP A 61 -10.37 -6.72 -11.32
C TRP A 61 -9.12 -7.31 -12.00
N ALA A 62 -9.29 -8.31 -12.86
CA ALA A 62 -8.15 -8.97 -13.51
C ALA A 62 -7.34 -8.02 -14.41
N SER A 63 -8.01 -7.11 -15.13
CA SER A 63 -7.32 -6.10 -15.94
C SER A 63 -6.61 -5.07 -15.06
N TYR A 64 -7.25 -4.63 -13.97
CA TYR A 64 -6.62 -3.74 -12.99
C TYR A 64 -5.35 -4.35 -12.41
N GLU A 65 -5.42 -5.62 -12.00
CA GLU A 65 -4.31 -6.37 -11.42
C GLU A 65 -3.12 -6.46 -12.39
N ALA A 66 -3.37 -6.82 -13.65
CA ALA A 66 -2.34 -6.90 -14.67
C ALA A 66 -1.66 -5.54 -14.91
N GLU A 67 -2.43 -4.47 -15.09
CA GLU A 67 -1.88 -3.13 -15.29
C GLU A 67 -1.14 -2.61 -14.06
N PHE A 68 -1.63 -2.92 -12.85
CA PHE A 68 -0.98 -2.53 -11.62
C PHE A 68 0.37 -3.23 -11.43
N LEU A 69 0.46 -4.53 -11.69
CA LEU A 69 1.74 -5.27 -11.61
C LEU A 69 2.73 -4.81 -12.69
N ASN A 70 2.23 -4.46 -13.89
CA ASN A 70 3.06 -3.83 -14.92
C ASN A 70 3.62 -2.48 -14.45
N LEU A 71 2.82 -1.67 -13.75
CA LEU A 71 3.27 -0.41 -13.16
C LEU A 71 4.35 -0.65 -12.09
N MET A 72 4.16 -1.62 -11.19
CA MET A 72 5.16 -1.96 -10.17
C MET A 72 6.49 -2.38 -10.80
N THR A 73 6.42 -3.20 -11.84
CA THR A 73 7.60 -3.63 -12.63
C THR A 73 8.31 -2.46 -13.30
N ARG A 74 7.56 -1.54 -13.93
CA ARG A 74 8.14 -0.34 -14.56
C ARG A 74 8.81 0.59 -13.54
N ARG A 75 8.28 0.64 -12.32
CA ARG A 75 8.85 1.40 -11.20
C ARG A 75 10.04 0.70 -10.55
N ALA A 76 10.32 -0.56 -10.91
CA ALA A 76 11.36 -1.39 -10.32
C ALA A 76 11.36 -1.32 -8.79
N ILE A 77 10.17 -1.47 -8.18
CA ILE A 77 9.99 -1.28 -6.73
C ILE A 77 10.83 -2.26 -5.91
N GLU A 78 11.14 -3.42 -6.46
CA GLU A 78 12.01 -4.43 -5.88
C GLU A 78 13.47 -3.99 -5.76
N LYS A 79 13.89 -2.99 -6.55
CA LYS A 79 15.25 -2.43 -6.50
C LYS A 79 15.31 -1.09 -5.80
N ASN A 80 14.24 -0.31 -5.93
CA ASN A 80 14.20 1.08 -5.49
C ASN A 80 13.68 1.25 -4.05
N ILE A 81 13.05 0.22 -3.47
CA ILE A 81 12.58 0.23 -2.09
C ILE A 81 13.45 -0.72 -1.27
N PRO A 82 14.14 -0.23 -0.23
CA PRO A 82 14.88 -1.11 0.67
C PRO A 82 13.92 -2.02 1.47
N PRO A 83 14.17 -3.34 1.61
CA PRO A 83 13.31 -4.25 2.37
C PRO A 83 13.00 -3.78 3.79
N GLU A 84 13.96 -3.14 4.48
CA GLU A 84 13.83 -2.60 5.83
C GLU A 84 12.75 -1.51 5.97
N VAL A 85 12.30 -0.92 4.84
CA VAL A 85 11.18 0.03 4.82
C VAL A 85 9.84 -0.70 5.00
N ILE A 86 9.74 -1.93 4.47
CA ILE A 86 8.53 -2.76 4.47
C ILE A 86 8.53 -3.77 5.62
N GLU A 87 9.70 -4.28 6.02
CA GLU A 87 9.86 -5.18 7.16
C GLU A 87 9.29 -4.58 8.45
N ASP A 88 8.62 -5.42 9.25
CA ASP A 88 7.85 -5.03 10.44
C ASP A 88 6.83 -3.89 10.20
N GLY A 89 6.44 -3.66 8.94
CA GLY A 89 5.51 -2.63 8.52
C GLY A 89 4.10 -3.14 8.23
N CYS A 90 3.10 -2.28 8.44
CA CYS A 90 1.73 -2.49 7.99
C CYS A 90 1.43 -1.61 6.78
N LEU A 91 1.00 -2.19 5.66
CA LEU A 91 0.61 -1.42 4.47
C LEU A 91 -0.82 -0.86 4.63
N LEU A 92 -0.96 0.46 4.58
CA LEU A 92 -2.25 1.14 4.60
C LEU A 92 -2.73 1.44 3.17
N CYS A 93 -3.86 0.82 2.78
CA CYS A 93 -4.56 1.06 1.51
C CYS A 93 -5.91 1.76 1.71
N SER A 94 -6.58 2.15 0.62
CA SER A 94 -7.89 2.83 0.67
C SER A 94 -9.07 1.86 0.47
N GLU A 95 -8.79 0.60 0.15
CA GLU A 95 -9.79 -0.42 -0.12
C GLU A 95 -10.29 -1.08 1.16
N ASP A 96 -11.61 -1.24 1.24
CA ASP A 96 -12.32 -1.77 2.41
C ASP A 96 -12.23 -3.31 2.53
N LYS A 97 -11.93 -4.02 1.43
CA LYS A 97 -11.87 -5.50 1.41
C LYS A 97 -10.48 -6.02 1.05
N PRO A 98 -9.97 -7.06 1.75
CA PRO A 98 -8.62 -7.59 1.53
C PRO A 98 -8.47 -8.36 0.19
N TYR A 99 -9.57 -8.88 -0.36
CA TYR A 99 -9.57 -9.70 -1.57
C TYR A 99 -9.37 -8.92 -2.88
N HIS A 100 -9.63 -7.61 -2.86
CA HIS A 100 -9.41 -6.69 -3.98
C HIS A 100 -8.73 -5.41 -3.47
N CYS A 101 -7.58 -5.54 -2.80
CA CYS A 101 -6.77 -4.39 -2.40
C CYS A 101 -5.38 -4.46 -3.06
N HIS A 102 -4.89 -3.32 -3.55
CA HIS A 102 -3.55 -3.21 -4.13
C HIS A 102 -2.41 -3.52 -3.16
N ARG A 103 -2.62 -3.37 -1.83
CA ARG A 103 -1.64 -3.79 -0.81
C ARG A 103 -1.29 -5.26 -0.94
N ARG A 104 -2.25 -6.11 -1.29
CA ARG A 104 -2.00 -7.54 -1.53
C ARG A 104 -1.03 -7.70 -2.68
N LEU A 105 -1.32 -7.06 -3.81
CA LEU A 105 -0.51 -7.12 -5.03
C LEU A 105 0.92 -6.62 -4.80
N VAL A 106 1.09 -5.53 -4.04
CA VAL A 106 2.42 -5.02 -3.68
C VAL A 106 3.20 -6.04 -2.86
N VAL A 107 2.60 -6.62 -1.82
CA VAL A 107 3.32 -7.56 -0.94
C VAL A 107 3.63 -8.86 -1.67
N GLU A 108 2.68 -9.40 -2.45
CA GLU A 108 2.89 -10.60 -3.27
C GLU A 108 4.01 -10.38 -4.30
N TYR A 109 4.03 -9.21 -4.95
CA TYR A 109 5.11 -8.82 -5.87
C TYR A 109 6.46 -8.80 -5.16
N LEU A 110 6.57 -8.08 -4.04
CA LEU A 110 7.83 -7.98 -3.31
C LEU A 110 8.29 -9.34 -2.77
N GLN A 111 7.37 -10.18 -2.28
CA GLN A 111 7.69 -11.53 -1.80
C GLN A 111 8.27 -12.39 -2.92
N HIS A 112 7.74 -12.26 -4.14
CA HIS A 112 8.29 -12.96 -5.29
C HIS A 112 9.73 -12.54 -5.62
N HIS A 113 10.05 -11.25 -5.46
CA HIS A 113 11.34 -10.69 -5.86
C HIS A 113 12.43 -10.75 -4.78
N TRP A 114 12.08 -10.58 -3.51
CA TRP A 114 13.02 -10.53 -2.40
C TRP A 114 13.17 -11.88 -1.68
N GLY A 115 12.27 -12.84 -1.94
CA GLY A 115 12.28 -14.16 -1.29
C GLY A 115 11.40 -14.21 -0.04
N GLN A 116 11.68 -15.15 0.88
CA GLN A 116 10.76 -15.49 1.96
C GLN A 116 10.77 -14.47 3.11
N PHE A 117 9.71 -13.67 3.20
CA PHE A 117 9.22 -13.06 4.45
C PHE A 117 7.74 -13.44 4.66
N ILE A 118 7.32 -13.42 5.93
CA ILE A 118 5.99 -13.86 6.36
C ILE A 118 4.99 -12.73 6.10
N ILE A 119 3.95 -13.02 5.33
CA ILE A 119 2.84 -12.09 5.08
C ILE A 119 1.68 -12.44 6.00
N CYS A 120 1.20 -11.47 6.78
CA CYS A 120 -0.05 -11.57 7.51
C CYS A 120 -1.06 -10.56 6.94
N HIS A 121 -2.13 -11.04 6.33
CA HIS A 121 -3.25 -10.19 5.93
C HIS A 121 -4.18 -10.00 7.13
N LEU A 122 -4.27 -8.75 7.61
CA LEU A 122 -5.23 -8.30 8.63
C LEU A 122 -6.55 -7.84 7.99
#